data_AF-A0A7W2DTY7-F1
#
_entry.id   AF-A0A7W2DTY7-F1
#
_cell.length_a   1.000
_cell.length_b   1.000
_cell.length_c   1.000
_cell.angle_alpha   90.00
_cell.angle_beta   90.00
_cell.angle_gamma   90.00
#
_symmetry.space_group_name_H-M   'P 1'
#
loop_
_entity.id
_entity.type
_entity.pdbx_description
1 polymer ?
#
loop_
_entity_poly.entity_id
_entity_poly.type
_entity_poly.pdbx_seq_one_letter_code
_entity_poly.pdbx_strand_id
1 'polypeptide(L)' 'MPWVRCPTCPGSDLKWFRDLEEKEYGPAELAVLALFPEETPFRPAAYQRCTRGSCRRVQRKDRWKTGASLPEGL' A
#
# COMPACT_ATOMS: atom_id res chain seq x y z
N MET A 1 -13.76 -0.41 12.30
CA MET A 1 -13.96 0.59 11.22
C MET A 1 -13.06 0.22 10.06
N PRO A 2 -13.58 0.09 8.82
CA PRO A 2 -12.74 -0.26 7.69
C PRO A 2 -11.91 0.97 7.33
N TRP A 3 -10.69 1.05 7.87
CA TRP A 3 -9.70 2.07 7.54
C TRP A 3 -9.11 1.84 6.15
N VAL A 4 -9.92 1.39 5.20
CA VAL A 4 -9.50 1.03 3.87
C VAL A 4 -10.02 2.10 2.94
N ARG A 5 -9.21 3.15 2.82
CA ARG A 5 -9.42 4.29 1.95
C ARG A 5 -8.15 4.49 1.14
N CYS A 6 -8.25 4.36 -0.19
CA CYS A 6 -7.20 4.82 -1.08
C CYS A 6 -7.45 6.31 -1.34
N PRO A 7 -6.58 7.22 -0.89
CA PRO A 7 -6.74 8.65 -1.18
C PRO A 7 -6.69 8.96 -2.68
N THR A 8 -6.02 8.12 -3.46
CA THR A 8 -5.92 8.25 -4.93
C THR A 8 -7.17 7.75 -5.66
N CYS A 9 -7.95 6.87 -5.03
CA CYS A 9 -9.12 6.25 -5.65
C CYS A 9 -10.34 6.46 -4.73
N PRO A 10 -11.07 7.58 -4.90
CA PRO A 10 -12.26 7.85 -4.10
C PRO A 10 -13.31 6.74 -4.29
N GLY A 11 -13.84 6.24 -3.17
CA GLY A 11 -14.80 5.13 -3.14
C GLY A 11 -14.18 3.75 -3.35
N SER A 12 -12.86 3.57 -3.19
CA SER A 12 -12.28 2.23 -3.11
C SER A 12 -12.67 1.55 -1.80
N ASP A 13 -13.41 0.45 -1.92
CA ASP A 13 -13.72 -0.48 -0.84
C ASP A 13 -12.68 -1.60 -0.70
N LEU A 14 -12.76 -2.34 0.40
CA LEU A 14 -11.95 -3.53 0.73
C LEU A 14 -11.77 -4.52 -0.42
N LYS A 15 -12.78 -4.72 -1.27
CA LYS A 15 -12.71 -5.63 -2.43
C LYS A 15 -11.66 -5.23 -3.48
N TRP A 16 -11.24 -3.97 -3.48
CA TRP A 16 -10.22 -3.42 -4.38
C TRP A 16 -8.84 -3.33 -3.73
N PHE A 17 -8.64 -4.02 -2.62
CA PHE A 17 -7.35 -4.14 -1.97
C PHE A 17 -6.98 -5.60 -1.89
N ARG A 18 -5.73 -5.89 -2.24
CA ARG A 18 -5.13 -7.21 -2.07
C ARG A 18 -3.88 -7.08 -1.22
N ASP A 19 -3.50 -8.17 -0.59
CA ASP A 19 -2.17 -8.30 -0.01
C ASP A 19 -1.08 -8.08 -1.06
N LEU A 20 0.07 -7.59 -0.61
CA LEU A 20 1.26 -7.49 -1.45
C LEU A 20 1.69 -8.90 -1.90
N GLU A 21 2.17 -8.99 -3.13
CA GLU A 21 2.86 -10.16 -3.66
C GLU A 21 4.36 -10.05 -3.35
N GLU A 22 5.07 -11.18 -3.31
CA GLU A 22 6.51 -11.22 -2.98
C GLU A 22 7.37 -10.31 -3.88
N LYS A 23 7.04 -10.22 -5.16
CA LYS A 23 7.69 -9.31 -6.12
C LYS A 23 7.57 -7.83 -5.74
N GLU A 24 6.57 -7.47 -4.94
CA GLU A 24 6.28 -6.11 -4.52
C GLU A 24 6.88 -5.76 -3.16
N TYR A 25 7.43 -6.73 -2.41
CA TYR A 25 7.93 -6.48 -1.06
C TYR A 25 9.09 -5.48 -1.04
N GLY A 26 10.11 -5.71 -1.86
CA GLY A 26 11.25 -4.80 -2.00
C GLY A 26 10.86 -3.37 -2.42
N PRO A 27 10.14 -3.17 -3.53
CA PRO A 27 9.75 -1.82 -3.96
C PRO A 27 8.74 -1.16 -2.99
N ALA A 28 7.87 -1.93 -2.33
CA ALA A 28 6.98 -1.40 -1.31
C ALA A 28 7.74 -0.97 -0.06
N GLU A 29 8.71 -1.77 0.40
CA GLU A 29 9.58 -1.44 1.52
C GLU A 29 10.33 -0.13 1.25
N LEU A 30 11.03 -0.05 0.11
CA LEU A 30 11.78 1.15 -0.26
C LEU A 30 10.89 2.40 -0.33
N ALA A 31 9.74 2.29 -0.99
CA ALA A 31 8.83 3.42 -1.16
C ALA A 31 8.18 3.86 0.16
N VAL A 32 7.82 2.91 1.03
CA VAL A 32 7.22 3.20 2.33
C VAL A 32 8.26 3.75 3.30
N LEU A 33 9.41 3.11 3.45
CA LEU A 33 10.45 3.54 4.38
C LEU A 33 11.07 4.89 3.98
N ALA A 34 11.10 5.23 2.68
CA ALA A 34 11.52 6.55 2.22
C ALA A 34 10.60 7.68 2.71
N LEU A 35 9.31 7.40 2.93
CA LEU A 35 8.33 8.38 3.41
C LEU A 35 8.05 8.26 4.92
N PHE A 36 8.17 7.04 5.45
CA PHE A 36 7.82 6.65 6.82
C PHE A 36 8.92 5.75 7.40
N PRO A 37 10.09 6.32 7.76
CA PRO A 37 11.20 5.53 8.30
C PRO A 37 10.85 4.82 9.62
N GLU A 38 9.84 5.31 10.34
CA GLU A 38 9.30 4.71 11.57
C GLU A 38 8.61 3.34 11.36
N GLU A 39 8.31 2.97 10.12
CA GLU A 39 7.73 1.66 9.79
C GLU A 39 8.79 0.55 9.73
N THR A 40 10.03 0.85 10.12
CA THR A 40 11.10 -0.14 10.30
C THR A 40 10.86 -0.96 11.57
N PRO A 41 10.87 -2.31 11.54
CA PRO A 41 11.04 -3.15 10.35
C PRO A 41 9.76 -3.24 9.51
N PHE A 42 9.91 -3.11 8.18
CA PHE A 42 8.79 -3.18 7.25
C PHE A 42 8.16 -4.58 7.28
N ARG A 43 6.83 -4.63 7.43
CA ARG A 43 6.07 -5.89 7.49
C ARG A 43 5.10 -5.98 6.32
N PRO A 44 5.43 -6.68 5.22
CA PRO A 44 4.58 -6.73 4.04
C PRO A 44 3.13 -7.14 4.32
N ALA A 45 2.91 -8.08 5.25
CA ALA A 45 1.57 -8.55 5.64
C ALA A 45 0.67 -7.46 6.28
N ALA A 46 1.27 -6.39 6.83
CA ALA A 46 0.54 -5.23 7.36
C ALA A 46 0.07 -4.25 6.27
N TYR A 47 0.52 -4.46 5.03
CA TYR A 47 0.24 -3.60 3.90
C TYR A 47 -0.66 -4.30 2.87
N GLN A 48 -1.34 -3.48 2.08
CA GLN A 48 -2.22 -3.91 1.01
C GLN A 48 -2.06 -2.96 -0.18
N ARG A 49 -2.15 -3.50 -1.39
CA ARG A 49 -2.13 -2.75 -2.63
C ARG A 49 -3.55 -2.52 -3.13
N CYS A 50 -3.84 -1.30 -3.56
CA CYS A 50 -5.07 -1.02 -4.29
C CYS A 50 -4.97 -1.59 -5.71
N THR A 51 -5.97 -2.39 -6.12
CA THR A 51 -6.09 -3.03 -7.45
C THR A 51 -7.05 -2.29 -8.36
N ARG A 52 -7.57 -1.13 -7.93
CA ARG A 52 -8.55 -0.37 -8.71
C ARG A 52 -7.86 0.31 -9.90
N GLY A 53 -8.17 -0.15 -11.10
CA GLY A 53 -7.63 0.42 -12.35
C GLY A 53 -6.11 0.35 -12.38
N SER A 54 -5.47 1.47 -12.70
CA SER A 54 -4.00 1.63 -12.72
C SER A 54 -3.41 2.06 -11.37
N CYS A 55 -4.17 1.96 -10.26
CA CYS A 55 -3.65 2.33 -8.95
C CYS A 55 -2.48 1.42 -8.55
N ARG A 56 -1.36 2.01 -8.14
CA ARG A 56 -0.17 1.32 -7.64
C ARG A 56 0.12 1.64 -6.18
N ARG A 57 -0.87 2.20 -5.47
CA ARG A 57 -0.70 2.61 -4.08
C ARG A 57 -0.71 1.39 -3.18
N VAL A 58 0.33 1.29 -2.36
CA VAL A 58 0.41 0.40 -1.21
C VAL A 58 0.09 1.23 0.03
N GLN A 59 -0.71 0.68 0.93
CA GLN A 59 -1.07 1.33 2.17
C GLN A 59 -1.15 0.34 3.30
N ARG A 60 -0.90 0.81 4.51
CA ARG A 60 -1.04 0.01 5.72
C ARG A 60 -2.52 -0.27 5.99
N LYS A 61 -2.83 -1.49 6.44
CA LYS A 61 -4.19 -1.96 6.72
C LYS A 61 -4.82 -1.26 7.92
N ASP A 62 -4.03 -1.00 8.96
CA ASP A 62 -4.46 -0.29 10.18
C ASP A 62 -4.38 1.24 10.05
N ARG A 63 -3.58 1.76 9.10
CA ARG A 63 -3.31 3.20 8.96
C ARG A 63 -3.25 3.63 7.49
N TRP A 64 -4.39 3.91 6.89
CA TRP A 64 -4.50 4.29 5.46
C TRP A 64 -3.67 5.50 5.02
N LYS A 65 -3.33 6.41 5.95
CA LYS A 65 -2.46 7.54 5.66
C LYS A 65 -1.00 7.12 5.43
N THR A 66 -0.59 6.00 6.04
CA THR A 66 0.74 5.41 5.86
C THR A 66 0.72 4.53 4.63
N GLY A 67 1.49 4.93 3.61
CA GLY A 67 1.51 4.24 2.33
C GLY A 67 2.18 5.06 1.25
N ALA A 68 2.69 4.36 0.24
CA ALA A 68 3.43 4.93 -0.86
C ALA A 68 2.87 4.43 -2.20
N SER A 69 3.23 5.10 -3.29
CA SER A 69 2.91 4.61 -4.64
C SER A 69 4.12 3.84 -5.17
N LEU A 70 3.90 2.63 -5.67
CA LEU A 70 4.96 1.86 -6.33
C LEU A 70 5.32 2.51 -7.67
N PRO A 71 6.58 2.42 -8.11
CA PRO A 71 7.02 2.94 -9.40
C PRO A 71 6.30 2.26 -10.58
N GLU A 72 6.27 2.94 -11.73
CA GLU A 72 5.72 2.39 -12.96
C GLU A 72 6.66 1.30 -13.51
N GLY A 73 6.11 0.14 -13.91
CA GLY A 73 6.91 -0.96 -14.51
C GLY A 73 7.10 -2.20 -13.64
N LEU A 74 6.31 -2.33 -12.56
CA LEU A 74 6.31 -3.48 -11.65
C LEU A 74 5.12 -4.42 -11.85
#